data_AF-A0A6G9ZDH3-F1
#
_entry.id   AF-A0A6G9ZDH3-F1
#
_cell.length_a   1.000
_cell.length_b   1.000
_cell.length_c   1.000
_cell.angle_alpha   90.00
_cell.angle_beta   90.00
_cell.angle_gamma   90.00
#
_symmetry.space_group_name_H-M   'P 1'
#
loop_
_entity.id
_entity.type
_entity.pdbx_description
1 polymer ?
#
loop_
_entity_poly.entity_id
_entity_poly.type
_entity_poly.pdbx_seq_one_letter_code
_entity_poly.pdbx_strand_id
1 'polypeptide(L)'
;MDCFETMADSWVFLDHECADDHAHALCEHLIRCDRCLSGFRGQALFKERVRRACGGDHAPIHLRVRVRGLLAGPHARARRCDGGGCDSAHHRGVSCES
;
A
#
# COMPACT_ATOMS: atom_id res chain seq x y z
N MET A 1 0.00 18.57 16.25
CA MET A 1 -1.28 18.74 15.54
C MET A 1 -2.45 18.95 16.48
N ASP A 2 -3.40 19.78 16.06
CA ASP A 2 -4.63 20.06 16.79
C ASP A 2 -5.78 19.10 16.40
N CYS A 3 -6.95 19.24 17.04
CA CYS A 3 -8.09 18.36 16.79
C CYS A 3 -8.69 18.51 15.38
N PHE A 4 -8.58 19.69 14.77
CA PHE A 4 -9.13 19.94 13.44
C PHE A 4 -8.25 19.27 12.38
N GLU A 5 -6.94 19.47 12.46
CA GLU A 5 -5.92 18.82 11.64
C GLU A 5 -6.03 17.29 11.75
N THR A 6 -6.13 16.77 12.98
CA THR A 6 -6.31 15.32 13.24
C THR A 6 -7.50 14.71 12.51
N MET A 7 -8.64 15.38 12.53
CA MET A 7 -9.86 14.86 11.92
C MET A 7 -9.89 15.01 10.39
N ALA A 8 -9.10 15.93 9.84
CA ALA A 8 -8.90 16.05 8.40
C ALA A 8 -7.95 14.95 7.90
N ASP A 9 -6.80 14.80 8.56
CA ASP A 9 -5.73 13.89 8.14
C ASP A 9 -6.03 12.42 8.43
N SER A 10 -6.97 12.14 9.32
CA SER A 10 -7.45 10.78 9.56
C SER A 10 -7.97 10.09 8.29
N TRP A 11 -8.52 10.82 7.32
CA TRP A 11 -8.93 10.24 6.04
C TRP A 11 -7.74 9.78 5.21
N VAL A 12 -6.74 10.63 5.06
CA VAL A 12 -5.48 10.33 4.35
C VAL A 12 -4.78 9.13 5.00
N PHE A 13 -4.75 9.11 6.34
CA PHE A 13 -4.23 7.97 7.10
C PHE A 13 -5.03 6.68 6.87
N LEU A 14 -6.36 6.74 6.88
CA LEU A 14 -7.23 5.60 6.61
C LEU A 14 -7.13 5.09 5.16
N ASP A 15 -6.65 5.90 4.22
CA ASP A 15 -6.37 5.51 2.83
C ASP A 15 -4.95 4.98 2.61
N HIS A 16 -4.13 4.94 3.66
CA HIS A 16 -2.70 4.60 3.59
C HIS A 16 -1.88 5.57 2.72
N GLU A 17 -2.32 6.84 2.65
CA GLU A 17 -1.69 7.91 1.88
C GLU A 17 -0.95 8.91 2.78
N CYS A 18 -0.80 8.60 4.07
CA CYS A 18 -0.15 9.46 5.06
C CYS A 18 1.35 9.12 5.18
N ALA A 19 2.21 10.15 5.17
CA ALA A 19 3.65 9.98 5.40
C ALA A 19 3.94 9.52 6.83
N ASP A 20 5.01 8.74 7.03
CA ASP A 20 5.31 8.08 8.31
C ASP A 20 5.43 9.06 9.50
N ASP A 21 6.14 10.18 9.31
CA ASP A 21 6.29 11.20 10.37
C ASP A 21 4.95 11.82 10.76
N HIS A 22 4.07 12.02 9.77
CA HIS A 22 2.73 12.59 9.97
C HIS A 22 1.78 11.59 10.62
N ALA A 23 1.88 10.33 10.24
CA ALA A 23 1.16 9.21 10.86
C ALA A 23 1.51 9.07 12.34
N HIS A 24 2.77 9.29 12.73
CA HIS A 24 3.19 9.27 14.13
C HIS A 24 2.50 10.36 14.94
N ALA A 25 2.54 11.61 14.48
CA ALA A 25 1.89 12.74 15.14
C ALA A 25 0.37 12.52 15.29
N LEU A 26 -0.27 11.97 14.25
CA LEU A 26 -1.69 11.64 14.26
C LEU A 26 -2.01 10.58 15.33
N CYS A 27 -1.22 9.52 15.41
CA CYS A 27 -1.39 8.47 16.40
C CYS A 27 -1.23 9.01 17.83
N GLU A 28 -0.23 9.86 18.08
CA GLU A 28 -0.04 10.50 19.38
C GLU A 28 -1.24 11.36 19.80
N HIS A 29 -1.88 12.07 18.85
CA HIS A 29 -3.08 12.84 19.15
C HIS A 29 -4.28 11.92 19.44
N LEU A 30 -4.51 10.90 18.59
CA LEU A 30 -5.61 9.96 18.75
C LEU A 30 -5.57 9.21 20.08
N ILE A 31 -4.38 8.87 20.58
CA ILE A 31 -4.22 8.20 21.88
C ILE A 31 -4.57 9.14 23.05
N ARG A 32 -4.34 10.46 22.90
CA ARG A 32 -4.54 11.45 23.98
C ARG A 32 -5.92 12.12 23.96
N CYS A 33 -6.68 12.01 22.87
CA CYS A 33 -7.95 12.71 22.70
C CYS A 33 -9.09 11.74 22.36
N ASP A 34 -9.91 11.38 23.36
CA ASP A 34 -11.03 10.44 23.21
C ASP A 34 -12.05 10.87 22.15
N ARG A 35 -12.32 12.19 22.05
CA ARG A 35 -13.20 12.76 21.02
C ARG A 35 -12.69 12.44 19.61
N CYS A 36 -11.41 12.65 19.35
CA CYS A 36 -10.81 12.37 18.05
C CYS A 36 -10.71 10.86 17.79
N LEU A 37 -10.42 10.05 18.81
CA LEU A 37 -10.41 8.59 18.70
C LEU A 37 -11.79 8.02 18.32
N SER A 38 -12.85 8.53 18.96
CA SER A 38 -14.23 8.15 18.62
C SER A 38 -14.61 8.56 17.19
N GLY A 39 -14.25 9.79 16.79
CA GLY A 39 -14.44 10.27 15.42
C GLY A 39 -13.70 9.42 14.38
N PHE A 40 -12.43 9.11 14.63
CA PHE A 40 -11.61 8.23 13.80
C PHE A 40 -12.23 6.84 13.62
N ARG A 41 -12.69 6.21 14.71
CA ARG A 41 -13.39 4.92 14.66
C ARG A 41 -14.65 4.98 13.80
N GLY A 42 -15.39 6.09 13.88
CA GLY A 42 -16.56 6.36 13.03
C GLY A 42 -16.20 6.43 11.54
N GLN A 43 -15.13 7.15 11.19
CA GLN A 43 -14.65 7.23 9.81
C GLN A 43 -14.19 5.86 9.28
N ALA A 44 -13.46 5.09 10.10
CA ALA A 44 -13.04 3.73 9.76
C ALA A 44 -14.25 2.81 9.49
N LEU A 45 -15.26 2.86 10.36
CA LEU A 45 -16.50 2.12 10.19
C LEU A 45 -17.27 2.56 8.93
N PHE A 46 -17.28 3.86 8.64
CA PHE A 46 -17.89 4.39 7.41
C PHE A 46 -17.22 3.80 6.17
N LYS A 47 -15.88 3.82 6.09
CA LYS A 47 -15.15 3.23 4.96
C LYS A 47 -15.40 1.73 4.83
N GLU A 48 -15.49 1.00 5.94
CA GLU A 48 -15.85 -0.42 5.92
C GLU A 48 -17.25 -0.65 5.36
N ARG A 49 -18.24 0.14 5.78
CA ARG A 49 -19.60 0.06 5.25
C ARG A 49 -19.64 0.36 3.75
N VAL A 50 -18.95 1.41 3.30
CA VAL A 50 -18.87 1.76 1.88
C VAL A 50 -18.19 0.65 1.09
N ARG A 51 -17.06 0.12 1.56
CA ARG A 51 -16.36 -1.00 0.92
C ARG A 51 -17.26 -2.23 0.75
N ARG A 52 -18.05 -2.56 1.77
CA ARG A 52 -18.98 -3.70 1.70
C ARG A 52 -20.16 -3.45 0.76
N ALA A 53 -20.75 -2.26 0.80
CA ALA A 53 -21.93 -1.93 0.01
C ALA A 53 -21.60 -1.62 -1.47
N CYS A 54 -20.44 -1.03 -1.73
CA CYS A 54 -20.05 -0.52 -3.05
C CYS A 54 -18.88 -1.28 -3.67
N GLY A 55 -18.14 -2.11 -2.92
CA GLY A 55 -17.03 -2.92 -3.43
C GLY A 55 -17.44 -4.26 -4.04
N GLY A 56 -18.74 -4.48 -4.24
CA GLY A 56 -19.32 -5.73 -4.75
C GLY A 56 -19.21 -5.92 -6.26
N ASP A 57 -18.83 -4.89 -7.02
CA ASP A 57 -18.61 -5.02 -8.45
C ASP A 57 -17.34 -5.84 -8.70
N HIS A 58 -17.53 -7.13 -8.95
CA HIS A 58 -16.45 -8.01 -9.33
C HIS A 58 -15.80 -7.48 -10.61
N ALA A 59 -14.49 -7.25 -10.54
CA ALA A 59 -13.72 -6.90 -11.72
C ALA A 59 -14.02 -7.89 -12.87
N PRO A 60 -14.33 -7.39 -14.08
CA PRO A 60 -14.58 -8.23 -15.25
C PRO A 60 -13.52 -9.32 -15.43
N ILE A 61 -13.95 -10.53 -15.81
CA ILE A 61 -13.07 -11.71 -15.88
C ILE A 61 -11.79 -11.47 -16.69
N HIS A 62 -11.91 -10.76 -17.82
CA HIS A 62 -10.79 -10.43 -18.70
C HIS A 62 -9.73 -9.56 -18.00
N LEU A 63 -10.14 -8.59 -17.18
CA LEU A 63 -9.23 -7.78 -16.37
C LEU A 63 -8.51 -8.62 -15.32
N ARG A 64 -9.24 -9.50 -14.62
CA ARG A 64 -8.62 -10.38 -13.61
C ARG A 64 -7.60 -11.32 -14.23
N VAL A 65 -7.91 -11.92 -15.37
CA VAL A 65 -6.99 -12.81 -16.10
C VAL A 65 -5.74 -12.05 -16.53
N ARG A 66 -5.90 -10.84 -17.07
CA ARG A 66 -4.78 -9.99 -17.50
C ARG A 66 -3.88 -9.58 -16.32
N VAL A 67 -4.46 -9.15 -15.20
CA VAL A 67 -3.73 -8.77 -13.98
C VAL A 67 -2.97 -9.98 -13.41
N ARG A 68 -3.62 -11.15 -13.32
CA ARG A 68 -2.95 -12.38 -12.85
C ARG A 68 -1.80 -12.79 -13.77
N GLY A 69 -1.95 -12.67 -15.09
CA GLY A 69 -0.87 -12.92 -16.04
C GLY A 69 0.33 -11.98 -15.83
N LEU A 70 0.07 -10.67 -15.61
CA LEU A 70 1.11 -9.70 -15.31
C LEU A 70 1.84 -10.02 -14.00
N LEU A 71 1.09 -10.38 -12.95
CA LEU A 71 1.63 -10.75 -11.64
C LEU A 71 2.31 -12.12 -11.62
N ALA A 72 2.01 -13.02 -12.55
CA ALA A 72 2.68 -14.31 -12.70
C ALA A 72 3.94 -14.23 -13.59
N GLY A 73 4.04 -13.17 -14.41
CA GLY A 73 5.18 -12.91 -15.28
C GLY A 73 6.40 -12.33 -14.55
N PRO A 74 7.49 -12.05 -15.29
CA PRO A 74 8.77 -11.59 -14.73
C PRO A 74 8.73 -10.24 -13.99
N HIS A 75 7.59 -9.52 -14.02
CA HIS A 75 7.36 -8.29 -13.26
C HIS A 75 6.95 -8.55 -11.79
N ALA A 76 6.64 -9.78 -11.41
CA ALA A 76 6.21 -10.17 -10.06
C ALA A 76 7.26 -9.93 -8.96
N ARG A 77 8.53 -9.80 -9.35
CA ARG A 77 9.66 -9.75 -8.43
C ARG A 77 10.76 -8.83 -8.97
N ALA A 78 10.41 -7.60 -9.35
CA ALA A 78 11.38 -6.52 -9.42
C ALA A 78 11.81 -6.15 -7.99
N ARG A 79 12.54 -7.07 -7.34
CA ARG A 79 13.34 -6.75 -6.17
C ARG A 79 14.36 -5.71 -6.61
N ARG A 80 14.31 -4.55 -5.96
CA ARG A 80 15.32 -3.50 -6.01
C ARG A 80 16.70 -4.14 -5.95
N CYS A 81 17.51 -3.93 -6.98
CA CYS A 81 18.96 -3.91 -6.84
C CYS A 81 19.33 -2.51 -6.35
N ASP A 82 19.16 -2.26 -5.05
CA ASP A 82 19.75 -1.08 -4.41
C ASP A 82 21.24 -1.37 -4.19
N GLY A 83 22.04 -0.99 -5.19
CA GLY A 83 23.44 -0.58 -5.08
C GLY A 83 24.43 -1.48 -4.32
N GLY A 84 25.27 -2.21 -5.07
CA GLY A 84 26.51 -2.78 -4.54
C GLY A 84 27.27 -3.69 -5.50
N GLY A 85 28.03 -3.10 -6.43
CA GLY A 85 29.22 -3.73 -7.06
C GLY A 85 28.98 -4.62 -8.28
N CYS A 86 29.12 -4.06 -9.48
CA CYS A 86 29.44 -4.85 -10.67
C CYS A 86 30.95 -5.11 -10.75
N ASP A 87 31.44 -6.08 -9.97
CA ASP A 87 32.79 -6.60 -10.22
C ASP A 87 32.74 -7.68 -11.30
N SER A 88 33.29 -7.27 -12.44
CA SER A 88 33.53 -8.10 -13.61
C SER A 88 34.58 -9.15 -13.29
N ALA A 89 34.23 -10.44 -13.31
CA ALA A 89 35.20 -11.52 -13.54
C ALA A 89 34.52 -12.85 -13.91
N HIS A 90 34.73 -13.24 -15.17
CA HIS A 90 35.14 -14.60 -15.54
C HIS A 90 34.25 -15.78 -15.08
N HIS A 91 33.46 -16.37 -15.99
CA HIS A 91 33.53 -17.81 -16.22
C HIS A 91 33.14 -18.14 -17.66
N ARG A 92 34.01 -18.93 -18.28
CA ARG A 92 34.04 -19.33 -19.69
C ARG A 92 32.96 -20.38 -19.98
N GLY A 93 32.38 -20.25 -21.17
CA GLY A 93 32.06 -21.31 -22.15
C GLY A 93 31.43 -22.62 -21.68
N VAL A 94 30.24 -22.93 -22.22
CA VAL A 94 29.98 -24.16 -23.00
C VAL A 94 28.92 -23.81 -24.06
N SER A 95 29.21 -24.20 -25.31
CA SER A 95 28.41 -23.96 -26.53
C SER A 95 27.13 -24.81 -26.64
N CYS A 96 26.23 -24.35 -27.52
CA CYS A 96 25.02 -25.00 -28.07
C CYS A 96 25.20 -26.47 -28.50
N GLU A 97 24.10 -27.25 -28.43
CA GLU A 97 23.55 -28.16 -29.49
C GLU A 97 22.03 -28.31 -29.20
N SER A 98 21.12 -27.89 -30.11
CA SER A 98 20.46 -28.62 -31.22
C SER A 98 19.14 -29.30 -30.83
#